data_AF-A0A960FV06-F1
#
_entry.id   AF-A0A960FV06-F1
#
_cell.length_a   1.000
_cell.length_b   1.000
_cell.length_c   1.000
_cell.angle_alpha   90.00
_cell.angle_beta   90.00
_cell.angle_gamma   90.00
#
_symmetry.space_group_name_H-M   'P 1'
#
loop_
_entity.id
_entity.type
_entity.pdbx_description
1 polymer ?
#
loop_
_entity_poly.entity_id
_entity_poly.type
_entity_poly.pdbx_seq_one_letter_code
_entity_poly.pdbx_strand_id
1 'polypeptide(L)'
;MRTLVIAAGLVVAVSSPAAAEIGNGPISVTLDPCEQAQIDTFVPGCSFINLVGKDAPSYIYTSPSWSGTTSSGLLSFPAADQNWPGVTGERTITWTPKDIAGTVGDNGRLRLAMQYEMSVQIPEGVASGTCTLTGVVELTSVGTEYRSGQAVGQNVDPATGRFAVVSTSAYPLIPEINATCLRLGAVDYNLLKGASWYLTGTITLPQQPAVSPARAQTAKVKLPKAIKAKGKTVLLKRTVRTNAGQRLTPQVTWSGDSAKKYASVKTTKSGKVTIRTTGRAKKLRVTLTLRAKATATHQPYAKTTTWLVKS
;
A
#
# COMPACT_ATOMS: atom_id res chain seq x y z
N MET A 1 -53.73 -22.61 1.25
CA MET A 1 -52.76 -22.15 0.24
C MET A 1 -52.14 -20.85 0.72
N ARG A 2 -50.89 -20.87 1.18
CA ARG A 2 -50.15 -19.67 1.60
C ARG A 2 -49.09 -19.38 0.54
N THR A 3 -49.25 -18.28 -0.17
CA THR A 3 -48.35 -17.81 -1.22
C THR A 3 -47.11 -17.21 -0.56
N LEU A 4 -45.95 -17.86 -0.70
CA LEU A 4 -44.65 -17.29 -0.33
C LEU A 4 -44.18 -16.39 -1.48
N VAL A 5 -44.04 -15.10 -1.21
CA VAL A 5 -43.36 -14.14 -2.10
C VAL A 5 -41.89 -14.12 -1.71
N ILE A 6 -41.02 -14.60 -2.60
CA ILE A 6 -39.57 -14.49 -2.45
C ILE A 6 -39.15 -13.11 -2.96
N ALA A 7 -38.81 -12.21 -2.04
CA ALA A 7 -38.18 -10.94 -2.36
C ALA A 7 -36.71 -11.18 -2.72
N ALA A 8 -36.36 -11.01 -3.99
CA ALA A 8 -34.97 -10.99 -4.45
C ALA A 8 -34.30 -9.71 -3.95
N GLY A 9 -33.51 -9.82 -2.88
CA GLY A 9 -32.68 -8.74 -2.37
C GLY A 9 -31.59 -8.39 -3.37
N LEU A 10 -31.63 -7.14 -3.85
CA LEU A 10 -30.59 -6.55 -4.68
C LEU A 10 -29.33 -6.36 -3.82
N VAL A 11 -28.30 -7.18 -4.03
CA VAL A 11 -26.98 -6.95 -3.42
C VAL A 11 -26.36 -5.75 -4.12
N VAL A 12 -26.49 -4.57 -3.53
CA VAL A 12 -25.67 -3.41 -3.89
C VAL A 12 -24.26 -3.73 -3.41
N ALA A 13 -23.38 -4.10 -4.33
CA ALA A 13 -21.96 -4.14 -4.07
C ALA A 13 -21.52 -2.71 -3.74
N VAL A 14 -21.41 -2.40 -2.44
CA VAL A 14 -20.75 -1.19 -1.97
C VAL A 14 -19.28 -1.38 -2.32
N SER A 15 -18.85 -0.85 -3.46
CA SER A 15 -17.42 -0.78 -3.76
C SER A 15 -16.80 0.06 -2.66
N SER A 16 -16.04 -0.56 -1.76
CA SER A 16 -15.18 0.16 -0.83
C SER A 16 -14.38 1.19 -1.64
N PRO A 17 -14.23 2.44 -1.16
CA PRO A 17 -13.31 3.36 -1.81
C PRO A 17 -11.95 2.66 -1.86
N ALA A 18 -11.37 2.59 -3.06
CA ALA A 18 -10.01 2.11 -3.21
C ALA A 18 -9.14 2.92 -2.25
N ALA A 19 -8.46 2.25 -1.31
CA ALA A 19 -7.52 2.92 -0.42
C ALA A 19 -6.53 3.70 -1.31
N ALA A 20 -6.31 4.98 -0.99
CA ALA A 20 -5.33 5.77 -1.71
C ALA A 20 -3.98 5.06 -1.58
N GLU A 21 -3.36 4.72 -2.72
CA GLU A 21 -2.03 4.12 -2.72
C GLU A 21 -1.03 5.08 -2.06
N ILE A 22 -0.10 4.52 -1.29
CA ILE A 22 0.92 5.30 -0.60
C ILE A 22 1.91 5.81 -1.64
N GLY A 23 2.03 7.12 -1.75
CA GLY A 23 2.90 7.78 -2.71
C GLY A 23 4.37 7.73 -2.31
N ASN A 24 5.22 8.30 -3.16
CA ASN A 24 6.63 8.55 -2.84
C ASN A 24 6.79 9.99 -2.35
N GLY A 25 7.66 10.21 -1.37
CA GLY A 25 7.93 11.57 -0.89
C GLY A 25 8.35 11.66 0.57
N PRO A 26 8.37 12.87 1.14
CA PRO A 26 8.69 13.08 2.55
C PRO A 26 7.61 12.49 3.45
N ILE A 27 8.03 12.00 4.61
CA ILE A 27 7.17 11.49 5.69
C ILE A 27 7.60 12.10 7.02
N SER A 28 6.66 12.15 7.96
CA SER A 28 6.95 12.53 9.34
C SER A 28 6.16 11.67 10.31
N VAL A 29 6.73 11.44 11.49
CA VAL A 29 6.12 10.73 12.62
C VAL A 29 6.19 11.64 13.83
N THR A 30 5.05 11.80 14.50
CA THR A 30 4.96 12.50 15.79
C THR A 30 4.28 11.56 16.78
N LEU A 31 4.99 11.19 17.86
CA LEU A 31 4.41 10.37 18.91
C LEU A 31 3.61 11.23 19.90
N ASP A 32 2.57 10.63 20.46
CA ASP A 32 1.71 11.33 21.42
C ASP A 32 2.51 11.70 22.70
N PRO A 33 2.31 12.91 23.24
CA PRO A 33 2.98 13.31 24.48
C PRO A 33 2.46 12.48 25.66
N CYS A 34 3.32 12.25 26.64
CA CYS A 34 2.97 11.62 27.90
C CYS A 34 3.45 12.50 29.06
N GLU A 35 2.63 12.64 30.11
CA GLU A 35 2.97 13.49 31.27
C GLU A 35 3.95 12.81 32.22
N GLN A 36 3.99 11.48 32.21
CA GLN A 36 4.85 10.67 33.06
C GLN A 36 6.22 10.48 32.39
N ALA A 37 7.29 10.52 33.18
CA ALA A 37 8.65 10.24 32.69
C ALA A 37 8.99 8.74 32.81
N GLN A 38 8.87 8.18 34.02
CA GLN A 38 9.13 6.77 34.29
C GLN A 38 8.30 6.33 35.50
N ILE A 39 7.52 5.25 35.36
CA ILE A 39 6.75 4.64 36.46
C ILE A 39 6.58 3.13 36.23
N ASP A 40 6.23 2.40 37.29
CA ASP A 40 6.04 0.94 37.25
C ASP A 40 4.63 0.50 36.84
N THR A 41 3.75 1.47 36.57
CA THR A 41 2.37 1.24 36.14
C THR A 41 2.20 1.63 34.67
N PHE A 42 1.48 0.79 33.93
CA PHE A 42 1.14 1.05 32.54
C PHE A 42 0.15 2.23 32.39
N VAL A 43 0.46 3.16 31.49
CA VAL A 43 -0.39 4.29 31.10
C VAL A 43 -0.90 4.05 29.67
N PRO A 44 -2.21 3.85 29.48
CA PRO A 44 -2.79 3.67 28.16
C PRO A 44 -2.55 4.87 27.24
N GLY A 45 -2.26 4.60 25.97
CA GLY A 45 -2.11 5.64 24.95
C GLY A 45 -0.78 6.39 24.95
N CYS A 46 0.12 6.12 25.91
CA CYS A 46 1.47 6.67 25.88
C CYS A 46 2.46 5.73 25.21
N SER A 47 3.38 6.29 24.42
CA SER A 47 4.52 5.55 23.90
C SER A 47 5.51 5.24 25.03
N PHE A 48 5.97 3.99 25.11
CA PHE A 48 6.88 3.55 26.17
C PHE A 48 7.95 2.57 25.68
N ILE A 49 9.04 2.54 26.44
CA ILE A 49 10.00 1.45 26.47
C ILE A 49 9.81 0.70 27.77
N ASN A 50 9.65 -0.62 27.68
CA ASN A 50 9.61 -1.50 28.83
C ASN A 50 10.98 -2.18 29.00
N LEU A 51 11.59 -1.90 30.15
CA LEU A 51 12.70 -2.70 30.66
C LEU A 51 12.13 -3.70 31.66
N VAL A 52 12.53 -4.96 31.54
CA VAL A 52 12.11 -6.00 32.50
C VAL A 52 12.82 -5.73 33.81
N GLY A 53 12.14 -5.09 34.74
CA GLY A 53 12.64 -4.96 36.10
C GLY A 53 12.66 -6.31 36.80
N LYS A 54 13.51 -6.41 37.82
CA LYS A 54 13.68 -7.62 38.61
C LYS A 54 12.48 -7.90 39.50
N ASP A 55 11.91 -6.85 40.09
CA ASP A 55 10.82 -6.92 41.05
C ASP A 55 9.47 -6.39 40.51
N ALA A 56 9.51 -5.48 39.52
CA ALA A 56 8.34 -4.90 38.87
C ALA A 56 8.66 -4.50 37.41
N PRO A 57 7.67 -4.42 36.50
CA PRO A 57 7.89 -3.86 35.16
C PRO A 57 8.20 -2.35 35.26
N SER A 58 9.16 -1.86 34.47
CA SER A 58 9.46 -0.42 34.39
C SER A 58 9.09 0.13 33.02
N TYR A 59 8.21 1.14 33.00
CA TYR A 59 7.80 1.84 31.79
C TYR A 59 8.48 3.20 31.73
N ILE A 60 9.28 3.41 30.69
CA ILE A 60 9.94 4.68 30.37
C ILE A 60 9.15 5.30 29.24
N TYR A 61 8.46 6.41 29.51
CA TYR A 61 7.62 7.06 28.51
C TYR A 61 8.42 8.07 27.70
N THR A 62 8.16 8.13 26.40
CA THR A 62 8.89 8.99 25.48
C THR A 62 7.99 9.47 24.35
N SER A 63 8.31 10.63 23.77
CA SER A 63 7.54 11.22 22.67
C SER A 63 8.48 11.76 21.59
N PRO A 64 9.31 10.92 20.95
CA PRO A 64 10.18 11.34 19.88
C PRO A 64 9.39 11.78 18.64
N SER A 65 10.06 12.55 17.78
CA SER A 65 9.57 12.91 16.45
C SER A 65 10.63 12.61 15.39
N TRP A 66 10.19 12.14 14.24
CA TRP A 66 11.09 11.70 13.17
C TRP A 66 10.63 12.26 11.82
N SER A 67 11.59 12.63 10.98
CA SER A 67 11.36 12.94 9.57
C SER A 67 12.10 11.94 8.68
N GLY A 68 11.60 11.74 7.47
CA GLY A 68 12.16 10.74 6.58
C GLY A 68 11.56 10.76 5.18
N THR A 69 11.71 9.64 4.48
CA THR A 69 11.14 9.46 3.13
C THR A 69 10.44 8.12 2.99
N THR A 70 9.49 8.06 2.06
CA THR A 70 8.89 6.82 1.58
C THR A 70 9.10 6.64 0.08
N SER A 71 9.35 5.40 -0.33
CA SER A 71 9.38 4.99 -1.73
C SER A 71 8.73 3.61 -1.88
N SER A 72 7.64 3.52 -2.62
CA SER A 72 6.89 2.28 -2.87
C SER A 72 6.53 1.53 -1.57
N GLY A 73 6.13 2.28 -0.53
CA GLY A 73 5.78 1.74 0.79
C GLY A 73 6.98 1.41 1.70
N LEU A 74 8.23 1.51 1.20
CA LEU A 74 9.43 1.44 2.05
C LEU A 74 9.63 2.76 2.78
N LEU A 75 9.81 2.71 4.09
CA LEU A 75 10.01 3.86 4.96
C LEU A 75 11.46 3.93 5.42
N SER A 76 12.01 5.13 5.45
CA SER A 76 13.36 5.40 5.95
C SER A 76 13.37 6.69 6.76
N PHE A 77 13.80 6.62 8.02
CA PHE A 77 13.99 7.75 8.92
C PHE A 77 15.47 7.82 9.34
N PRO A 78 16.27 8.71 8.74
CA PRO A 78 17.68 8.86 9.09
C PRO A 78 17.88 9.30 10.54
N ALA A 79 18.95 8.86 11.19
CA ALA A 79 19.28 9.23 12.57
C ALA A 79 19.34 10.76 12.79
N ALA A 80 19.89 11.49 11.81
CA ALA A 80 20.03 12.95 11.87
C ALA A 80 18.69 13.71 11.85
N ASP A 81 17.62 13.06 11.36
CA ASP A 81 16.29 13.64 11.20
C ASP A 81 15.33 13.21 12.33
N GLN A 82 15.89 12.70 13.42
CA GLN A 82 15.14 12.26 14.59
C GLN A 82 15.45 13.13 15.80
N ASN A 83 14.40 13.50 16.52
CA ASN A 83 14.49 14.17 17.81
C ASN A 83 13.99 13.23 18.91
N TRP A 84 14.88 12.87 19.82
CA TRP A 84 14.58 12.00 20.95
C TRP A 84 14.74 12.78 22.25
N PRO A 85 13.65 13.02 23.01
CA PRO A 85 13.77 13.71 24.28
C PRO A 85 14.50 12.82 25.29
N GLY A 86 15.43 13.41 26.04
CA GLY A 86 15.93 12.77 27.26
C GLY A 86 14.80 12.61 28.26
N VAL A 87 14.82 11.51 29.02
CA VAL A 87 13.82 11.23 30.05
C VAL A 87 14.51 11.34 31.40
N THR A 88 13.97 12.15 32.30
CA THR A 88 14.49 12.28 33.67
C THR A 88 13.39 11.91 34.64
N GLY A 89 13.56 10.77 35.30
CA GLY A 89 12.73 10.30 36.40
C GLY A 89 13.61 9.91 37.58
N GLU A 90 13.48 8.67 38.06
CA GLU A 90 14.44 8.09 39.02
C GLU A 90 15.87 8.01 38.46
N ARG A 91 15.98 7.89 37.13
CA ARG A 91 17.24 7.89 36.40
C ARG A 91 17.13 8.85 35.22
N THR A 92 18.28 9.37 34.78
CA THR A 92 18.37 10.12 33.54
C THR A 92 18.69 9.17 32.40
N ILE A 93 17.86 9.20 31.37
CA ILE A 93 17.98 8.37 30.18
C ILE A 93 18.19 9.28 28.98
N THR A 94 19.22 8.98 28.20
CA THR A 94 19.55 9.71 26.97
C THR A 94 19.59 8.75 25.80
N TRP A 95 19.15 9.22 24.64
CA TRP A 95 19.05 8.45 23.42
C TRP A 95 20.09 8.91 22.40
N THR A 96 20.76 7.95 21.76
CA THR A 96 21.56 8.18 20.57
C THR A 96 20.77 7.67 19.36
N PRO A 97 20.18 8.54 18.53
CA PRO A 97 19.36 8.10 17.42
C PRO A 97 20.16 7.25 16.42
N LYS A 98 19.51 6.24 15.84
CA LYS A 98 20.02 5.43 14.73
C LYS A 98 18.97 5.39 13.63
N ASP A 99 19.36 4.98 12.43
CA ASP A 99 18.43 4.86 11.32
C ASP A 99 17.29 3.88 11.64
N ILE A 100 16.06 4.30 11.33
CA ILE A 100 14.87 3.47 11.44
C ILE A 100 14.40 3.18 10.02
N ALA A 101 14.17 1.91 9.72
CA ALA A 101 13.65 1.48 8.43
C ALA A 101 12.35 0.71 8.62
N GLY A 102 11.52 0.66 7.59
CA GLY A 102 10.28 -0.09 7.69
C GLY A 102 9.49 -0.17 6.40
N THR A 103 8.27 -0.67 6.53
CA THR A 103 7.31 -0.79 5.44
C THR A 103 5.91 -0.48 5.92
N VAL A 104 5.12 0.14 5.05
CA VAL A 104 3.67 0.27 5.22
C VAL A 104 2.97 -0.44 4.08
N GLY A 105 2.10 -1.40 4.42
CA GLY A 105 1.30 -2.13 3.44
C GLY A 105 0.00 -1.43 3.08
N ASP A 106 -0.65 -1.88 2.01
CA ASP A 106 -1.90 -1.28 1.49
C ASP A 106 -3.07 -1.29 2.48
N ASN A 107 -3.04 -2.15 3.49
CA ASN A 107 -4.02 -2.22 4.58
C ASN A 107 -3.64 -1.35 5.80
N GLY A 108 -2.67 -0.45 5.64
CA GLY A 108 -2.11 0.37 6.71
C GLY A 108 -1.21 -0.39 7.67
N ARG A 109 -0.86 -1.66 7.40
CA ARG A 109 0.02 -2.43 8.30
C ARG A 109 1.41 -1.84 8.29
N LEU A 110 1.86 -1.40 9.47
CA LEU A 110 3.20 -0.86 9.68
C LEU A 110 4.12 -1.95 10.23
N ARG A 111 5.34 -1.99 9.71
CA ARG A 111 6.46 -2.77 10.26
C ARG A 111 7.68 -1.88 10.28
N LEU A 112 8.37 -1.82 11.41
CA LEU A 112 9.60 -1.05 11.56
C LEU A 112 10.69 -1.95 12.15
N ALA A 113 11.93 -1.68 11.79
CA ALA A 113 13.12 -2.20 12.44
C ALA A 113 13.95 -1.00 12.91
N MET A 114 14.36 -1.04 14.17
CA MET A 114 15.12 0.04 14.80
C MET A 114 16.29 -0.56 15.56
N GLN A 115 17.47 0.02 15.36
CA GLN A 115 18.56 -0.13 16.32
C GLN A 115 18.41 0.96 17.37
N TYR A 116 18.62 0.62 18.64
CA TYR A 116 18.61 1.61 19.71
C TYR A 116 19.96 1.64 20.42
N GLU A 117 20.32 2.83 20.89
CA GLU A 117 21.40 3.06 21.83
C GLU A 117 20.88 4.03 22.88
N MET A 118 20.85 3.56 24.12
CA MET A 118 20.30 4.25 25.27
C MET A 118 21.34 4.31 26.37
N SER A 119 21.63 5.50 26.87
CA SER A 119 22.50 5.71 28.01
C SER A 119 21.67 5.97 29.26
N VAL A 120 21.90 5.19 30.31
CA VAL A 120 21.27 5.33 31.62
C VAL A 120 22.31 5.85 32.59
N GLN A 121 22.08 7.05 33.12
CA GLN A 121 22.95 7.65 34.13
C GLN A 121 22.56 7.15 35.52
N ILE A 122 23.56 6.65 36.25
CA ILE A 122 23.45 6.29 37.66
C ILE A 122 24.17 7.37 38.47
N PRO A 123 23.42 8.25 39.18
CA PRO A 123 23.99 9.47 39.75
C PRO A 123 24.95 9.21 40.91
N GLU A 124 24.61 8.30 41.84
CA GLU A 124 25.38 8.09 43.07
C GLU A 124 25.44 6.61 43.51
N GLY A 125 26.41 6.30 44.38
CA GLY A 125 26.63 4.97 44.97
C GLY A 125 27.77 4.17 44.32
N VAL A 126 27.92 2.91 44.74
CA VAL A 126 28.89 1.98 44.13
C VAL A 126 28.57 1.83 42.64
N ALA A 127 29.61 1.96 41.80
CA ALA A 127 29.51 1.92 40.34
C ALA A 127 28.62 3.03 39.72
N SER A 128 28.62 4.25 40.28
CA SER A 128 28.09 5.43 39.61
C SER A 128 28.75 5.66 38.25
N GLY A 129 28.03 6.30 37.33
CA GLY A 129 28.46 6.49 35.95
C GLY A 129 27.35 6.18 34.94
N THR A 130 27.75 5.92 33.70
CA THR A 130 26.83 5.69 32.58
C THR A 130 26.84 4.21 32.19
N CYS A 131 25.64 3.62 32.07
CA CYS A 131 25.45 2.34 31.41
C CYS A 131 24.83 2.53 30.04
N THR A 132 25.48 2.04 28.99
CA THR A 132 24.97 2.09 27.62
C THR A 132 24.36 0.76 27.22
N LEU A 133 23.09 0.79 26.82
CA LEU A 133 22.33 -0.35 26.34
C LEU A 133 22.11 -0.19 24.84
N THR A 134 22.51 -1.19 24.05
CA THR A 134 22.20 -1.22 22.62
C THR A 134 21.38 -2.45 22.26
N GLY A 135 20.77 -2.43 21.09
CA GLY A 135 20.00 -3.58 20.61
C GLY A 135 19.22 -3.28 19.35
N VAL A 136 18.52 -4.31 18.89
CA VAL A 136 17.62 -4.24 17.74
C VAL A 136 16.22 -4.62 18.19
N VAL A 137 15.24 -3.84 17.75
CA VAL A 137 13.82 -4.12 17.95
C VAL A 137 13.11 -4.17 16.61
N GLU A 138 12.24 -5.18 16.47
CA GLU A 138 11.28 -5.25 15.37
C GLU A 138 9.91 -4.88 15.91
N LEU A 139 9.25 -3.97 15.22
CA LEU A 139 7.96 -3.39 15.61
C LEU A 139 6.92 -3.72 14.54
N THR A 140 5.68 -3.99 14.96
CA THR A 140 4.56 -4.16 14.04
C THR A 140 3.28 -3.57 14.60
N SER A 141 2.39 -3.12 13.70
CA SER A 141 1.06 -2.64 14.07
C SER A 141 0.04 -3.73 14.35
N VAL A 142 0.44 -5.00 14.37
CA VAL A 142 -0.46 -6.15 14.54
C VAL A 142 0.05 -7.04 15.65
N GLY A 143 -0.71 -7.12 16.74
CA GLY A 143 -0.42 -7.98 17.89
C GLY A 143 -0.37 -7.19 19.18
N THR A 144 0.17 -7.84 20.20
CA THR A 144 0.31 -7.31 21.55
C THR A 144 1.79 -7.18 21.90
N GLU A 145 2.15 -6.16 22.68
CA GLU A 145 3.53 -5.91 23.11
C GLU A 145 4.12 -7.12 23.84
N TYR A 146 5.29 -7.55 23.36
CA TYR A 146 5.93 -8.83 23.67
C TYR A 146 6.16 -9.10 25.16
N ARG A 147 6.44 -8.09 25.99
CA ARG A 147 6.85 -8.29 27.39
C ARG A 147 5.76 -8.04 28.41
N SER A 148 5.16 -6.85 28.37
CA SER A 148 4.14 -6.43 29.33
C SER A 148 2.78 -7.02 28.98
N GLY A 149 2.53 -7.30 27.69
CA GLY A 149 1.22 -7.72 27.20
C GLY A 149 0.14 -6.63 27.30
N GLN A 150 0.50 -5.40 27.68
CA GLN A 150 -0.46 -4.35 28.03
C GLN A 150 -0.91 -3.49 26.85
N ALA A 151 -0.10 -3.43 25.78
CA ALA A 151 -0.36 -2.56 24.64
C ALA A 151 -0.62 -3.36 23.37
N VAL A 152 -1.51 -2.85 22.52
CA VAL A 152 -1.95 -3.49 21.28
C VAL A 152 -1.62 -2.59 20.10
N GLY A 153 -1.05 -3.17 19.05
CA GLY A 153 -0.76 -2.45 17.81
C GLY A 153 -2.03 -2.06 17.05
N GLN A 154 -1.92 -0.98 16.26
CA GLN A 154 -2.98 -0.46 15.41
C GLN A 154 -2.39 -0.06 14.06
N ASN A 155 -2.96 -0.60 12.97
CA ASN A 155 -2.61 -0.19 11.61
C ASN A 155 -2.85 1.31 11.40
N VAL A 156 -2.10 1.90 10.48
CA VAL A 156 -2.26 3.30 10.08
C VAL A 156 -3.68 3.52 9.59
N ASP A 157 -4.40 4.43 10.25
CA ASP A 157 -5.66 4.97 9.77
C ASP A 157 -5.38 5.94 8.61
N PRO A 158 -5.86 5.66 7.38
CA PRO A 158 -5.60 6.49 6.22
C PRO A 158 -6.22 7.90 6.31
N ALA A 159 -7.23 8.10 7.17
CA ALA A 159 -7.88 9.40 7.33
C ALA A 159 -7.14 10.30 8.32
N THR A 160 -6.62 9.73 9.40
CA THR A 160 -6.03 10.48 10.52
C THR A 160 -4.52 10.32 10.65
N GLY A 161 -3.93 9.34 9.97
CA GLY A 161 -2.54 8.93 10.14
C GLY A 161 -2.27 8.23 11.47
N ARG A 162 -3.29 7.97 12.29
CA ARG A 162 -3.13 7.35 13.61
C ARG A 162 -2.62 5.93 13.49
N PHE A 163 -1.61 5.59 14.28
CA PHE A 163 -1.04 4.25 14.31
C PHE A 163 -0.54 3.90 15.70
N ALA A 164 -0.35 2.61 15.94
CA ALA A 164 0.41 2.12 17.08
C ALA A 164 1.21 0.89 16.66
N VAL A 165 2.47 0.79 17.06
CA VAL A 165 3.32 -0.38 16.83
C VAL A 165 3.84 -0.93 18.13
N VAL A 166 3.90 -2.25 18.20
CA VAL A 166 4.39 -3.02 19.34
C VAL A 166 5.62 -3.82 18.94
N SER A 167 6.58 -3.99 19.85
CA SER A 167 7.71 -4.87 19.61
C SER A 167 7.28 -6.33 19.58
N THR A 168 7.74 -7.07 18.57
CA THR A 168 7.59 -8.53 18.46
C THR A 168 8.82 -9.30 18.95
N SER A 169 9.96 -8.62 19.04
CA SER A 169 11.21 -9.16 19.54
C SER A 169 12.11 -8.04 20.02
N ALA A 170 12.99 -8.34 20.98
CA ALA A 170 14.06 -7.45 21.38
C ALA A 170 15.35 -8.26 21.49
N TYR A 171 16.36 -7.86 20.72
CA TYR A 171 17.67 -8.50 20.70
C TYR A 171 18.68 -7.53 21.32
N PRO A 172 19.07 -7.75 22.59
CA PRO A 172 20.08 -6.90 23.20
C PRO A 172 21.42 -7.15 22.52
N LEU A 173 22.09 -6.08 22.16
CA LEU A 173 23.49 -6.05 21.81
C LEU A 173 24.12 -5.27 22.94
N ILE A 174 24.76 -5.91 23.92
CA ILE A 174 25.38 -5.16 25.03
C ILE A 174 26.87 -5.04 24.68
N PRO A 175 27.37 -3.90 24.19
CA PRO A 175 28.79 -3.66 24.08
C PRO A 175 29.30 -3.23 25.45
N GLU A 176 30.38 -3.86 25.91
CA GLU A 176 31.08 -3.58 27.16
C GLU A 176 30.22 -3.49 28.43
N ILE A 177 30.11 -4.64 29.10
CA ILE A 177 29.58 -4.73 30.46
C ILE A 177 30.57 -4.04 31.41
N ASN A 178 30.34 -2.75 31.70
CA ASN A 178 31.07 -2.01 32.72
C ASN A 178 30.45 -2.24 34.12
N ALA A 179 31.12 -1.77 35.18
CA ALA A 179 30.64 -1.93 36.55
C ALA A 179 29.24 -1.32 36.78
N THR A 180 28.94 -0.20 36.11
CA THR A 180 27.64 0.48 36.16
C THR A 180 26.53 -0.37 35.55
N CYS A 181 26.77 -0.98 34.38
CA CYS A 181 25.84 -1.91 33.75
C CYS A 181 25.68 -3.21 34.54
N LEU A 182 26.73 -3.74 35.16
CA LEU A 182 26.64 -4.89 36.05
C LEU A 182 25.72 -4.59 37.24
N ARG A 183 25.89 -3.43 37.87
CA ARG A 183 25.03 -3.00 38.98
C ARG A 183 23.57 -2.91 38.52
N LEU A 184 23.33 -2.19 37.42
CA LEU A 184 21.99 -2.01 36.85
C LEU A 184 21.35 -3.37 36.54
N GLY A 185 22.13 -4.31 35.98
CA GLY A 185 21.71 -5.67 35.66
C GLY A 185 21.45 -6.57 36.88
N ALA A 186 22.21 -6.37 37.96
CA ALA A 186 22.12 -7.19 39.16
C ALA A 186 20.96 -6.77 40.08
N VAL A 187 20.70 -5.47 40.16
CA VAL A 187 19.78 -4.87 41.12
C VAL A 187 18.44 -4.52 40.48
N ASP A 188 18.44 -3.90 39.30
CA ASP A 188 17.27 -3.17 38.82
C ASP A 188 16.58 -3.87 37.65
N TYR A 189 17.34 -4.29 36.63
CA TYR A 189 16.80 -4.76 35.36
C TYR A 189 17.45 -6.05 34.87
N ASN A 190 16.67 -6.91 34.21
CA ASN A 190 17.22 -8.01 33.44
C ASN A 190 17.68 -7.53 32.05
N LEU A 191 18.89 -6.98 31.97
CA LEU A 191 19.43 -6.39 30.74
C LEU A 191 19.58 -7.40 29.59
N LEU A 192 19.76 -8.69 29.89
CA LEU A 192 19.83 -9.77 28.90
C LEU A 192 18.50 -10.04 28.19
N LYS A 193 17.39 -9.53 28.73
CA LYS A 193 16.12 -9.55 28.03
C LYS A 193 16.04 -8.43 26.99
N GLY A 194 16.80 -7.35 27.09
CA GLY A 194 16.68 -6.20 26.19
C GLY A 194 15.38 -5.41 26.39
N ALA A 195 15.25 -4.31 25.65
CA ALA A 195 14.15 -3.36 25.77
C ALA A 195 13.01 -3.71 24.80
N SER A 196 11.77 -3.73 25.29
CA SER A 196 10.59 -3.84 24.42
C SER A 196 9.86 -2.51 24.33
N TRP A 197 9.02 -2.35 23.31
CA TRP A 197 8.62 -1.03 22.84
C TRP A 197 7.17 -1.01 22.42
N TYR A 198 6.51 0.11 22.72
CA TYR A 198 5.22 0.48 22.17
C TYR A 198 5.28 1.94 21.75
N LEU A 199 4.99 2.22 20.48
CA LEU A 199 5.05 3.56 19.91
C LEU A 199 3.71 3.87 19.25
N THR A 200 3.07 4.96 19.69
CA THR A 200 1.75 5.42 19.22
C THR A 200 1.79 6.91 18.92
N GLY A 201 1.07 7.30 17.86
CA GLY A 201 1.05 8.68 17.40
C GLY A 201 0.43 8.81 16.02
N THR A 202 0.91 9.78 15.26
CA THR A 202 0.50 10.03 13.88
C THR A 202 1.67 9.90 12.92
N ILE A 203 1.41 9.31 11.75
CA ILE A 203 2.32 9.28 10.61
C ILE A 203 1.69 10.04 9.45
N THR A 204 2.44 10.98 8.88
CA THR A 204 2.06 11.67 7.65
C THR A 204 2.67 10.93 6.47
N LEU A 205 1.81 10.29 5.68
CA LEU A 205 2.20 9.59 4.45
C LEU A 205 1.77 10.39 3.23
N PRO A 206 2.64 10.55 2.22
CA PRO A 206 2.22 11.12 0.95
C PRO A 206 1.16 10.21 0.33
N GLN A 207 0.09 10.81 -0.17
CA GLN A 207 -0.92 10.07 -0.92
C GLN A 207 -0.58 10.14 -2.40
N GLN A 208 -0.53 8.99 -3.06
CA GLN A 208 -0.55 8.97 -4.51
C GLN A 208 -1.94 9.45 -4.95
N PRO A 209 -2.04 10.37 -5.92
CA PRO A 209 -3.33 10.72 -6.49
C PRO A 209 -4.00 9.43 -6.96
N ALA A 210 -5.22 9.17 -6.46
CA ALA A 210 -5.99 8.03 -6.93
C ALA A 210 -6.02 8.07 -8.45
N VAL A 211 -5.49 7.02 -9.10
CA VAL A 211 -5.65 6.87 -10.54
C VAL A 211 -7.15 6.74 -10.75
N SER A 212 -7.79 7.85 -11.16
CA SER A 212 -9.23 7.86 -11.41
C SER A 212 -9.56 6.66 -12.28
N PRO A 213 -10.51 5.79 -11.89
CA PRO A 213 -10.78 4.58 -12.66
C PRO A 213 -11.09 5.01 -14.09
N ALA A 214 -10.17 4.70 -15.00
CA ALA A 214 -10.25 5.19 -16.38
C ALA A 214 -11.61 4.74 -16.93
N ARG A 215 -12.44 5.70 -17.35
CA ARG A 215 -13.82 5.42 -17.75
C ARG A 215 -13.80 4.46 -18.93
N ALA A 216 -14.76 3.54 -18.99
CA ALA A 216 -14.88 2.64 -20.14
C ALA A 216 -15.06 3.45 -21.43
N GLN A 217 -14.25 3.15 -22.45
CA GLN A 217 -14.49 3.71 -23.78
C GLN A 217 -15.68 3.03 -24.43
N THR A 218 -16.57 3.82 -25.01
CA THR A 218 -17.74 3.33 -25.76
C THR A 218 -17.83 4.00 -27.12
N ALA A 219 -18.41 3.29 -28.09
CA ALA A 219 -18.64 3.83 -29.43
C ALA A 219 -19.94 3.30 -30.03
N LYS A 220 -20.75 4.19 -30.61
CA LYS A 220 -21.98 3.84 -31.33
C LYS A 220 -21.63 3.42 -32.76
N VAL A 221 -21.49 2.11 -32.99
CA VAL A 221 -21.16 1.53 -34.30
C VAL A 221 -22.39 0.84 -34.89
N LYS A 222 -22.83 1.27 -36.07
CA LYS A 222 -23.85 0.56 -36.87
C LYS A 222 -23.16 -0.35 -37.89
N LEU A 223 -23.28 -1.66 -37.68
CA LEU A 223 -22.69 -2.69 -38.54
C LEU A 223 -23.78 -3.39 -39.37
N PRO A 224 -23.44 -3.92 -40.57
CA PRO A 224 -24.38 -4.73 -41.33
C PRO A 224 -24.69 -6.06 -40.63
N LYS A 225 -25.89 -6.59 -40.83
CA LYS A 225 -26.29 -7.90 -40.29
C LYS A 225 -25.61 -9.07 -41.01
N ALA A 226 -25.31 -8.93 -42.30
CA ALA A 226 -24.70 -9.99 -43.12
C ALA A 226 -23.82 -9.40 -44.23
N ILE A 227 -22.89 -10.22 -44.72
CA ILE A 227 -22.07 -9.94 -45.91
C ILE A 227 -22.63 -10.73 -47.09
N LYS A 228 -22.84 -10.06 -48.23
CA LYS A 228 -23.37 -10.67 -49.46
C LYS A 228 -22.38 -11.68 -50.05
N ALA A 229 -22.88 -12.79 -50.62
CA ALA A 229 -22.08 -13.79 -51.34
C ALA A 229 -21.28 -13.17 -52.50
N LYS A 230 -21.93 -12.27 -53.23
CA LYS A 230 -21.38 -11.57 -54.41
C LYS A 230 -21.68 -10.07 -54.31
N GLY A 231 -20.71 -9.24 -54.68
CA GLY A 231 -20.86 -7.80 -54.75
C GLY A 231 -20.29 -7.05 -53.55
N LYS A 232 -20.69 -5.78 -53.40
CA LYS A 232 -20.12 -4.85 -52.40
C LYS A 232 -20.98 -4.80 -51.14
N THR A 233 -20.35 -4.94 -49.99
CA THR A 233 -20.94 -4.71 -48.66
C THR A 233 -20.19 -3.59 -47.94
N VAL A 234 -20.92 -2.67 -47.32
CA VAL A 234 -20.33 -1.59 -46.51
C VAL A 234 -20.27 -2.04 -45.05
N LEU A 235 -19.06 -2.24 -44.51
CA LEU A 235 -18.84 -2.64 -43.12
C LEU A 235 -18.90 -1.42 -42.19
N LEU A 236 -18.32 -0.29 -42.62
CA LEU A 236 -18.38 0.99 -41.92
C LEU A 236 -18.68 2.10 -42.93
N LYS A 237 -19.65 2.96 -42.62
CA LYS A 237 -20.03 4.08 -43.49
C LYS A 237 -19.02 5.25 -43.44
N ARG A 238 -18.41 5.46 -42.28
CA ARG A 238 -17.44 6.53 -41.96
C ARG A 238 -16.58 6.14 -40.76
N THR A 239 -15.50 6.88 -40.52
CA THR A 239 -14.75 6.81 -39.25
C THR A 239 -15.69 7.01 -38.07
N VAL A 240 -15.64 6.09 -37.11
CA VAL A 240 -16.35 6.21 -35.83
C VAL A 240 -15.39 6.72 -34.77
N ARG A 241 -15.90 7.56 -33.87
CA ARG A 241 -15.16 8.04 -32.70
C ARG A 241 -15.72 7.43 -31.41
N THR A 242 -14.85 7.22 -30.44
CA THR A 242 -15.25 6.85 -29.07
C THR A 242 -15.78 8.07 -28.32
N ASN A 243 -16.39 7.86 -27.15
CA ASN A 243 -16.67 8.92 -26.17
C ASN A 243 -15.40 9.69 -25.75
N ALA A 244 -14.22 9.09 -25.87
CA ALA A 244 -12.92 9.74 -25.66
C ALA A 244 -12.39 10.51 -26.90
N GLY A 245 -13.20 10.70 -27.94
CA GLY A 245 -12.82 11.46 -29.15
C GLY A 245 -11.84 10.76 -30.09
N GLN A 246 -11.30 9.60 -29.72
CA GLN A 246 -10.36 8.84 -30.53
C GLN A 246 -11.02 8.22 -31.77
N ARG A 247 -10.28 8.18 -32.88
CA ARG A 247 -10.72 7.51 -34.11
C ARG A 247 -10.51 6.01 -33.98
N LEU A 248 -11.53 5.21 -34.26
CA LEU A 248 -11.40 3.76 -34.30
C LEU A 248 -10.59 3.32 -35.52
N THR A 249 -9.61 2.44 -35.30
CA THR A 249 -8.83 1.78 -36.34
C THR A 249 -9.51 0.46 -36.72
N PRO A 250 -10.03 0.32 -37.96
CA PRO A 250 -10.62 -0.93 -38.42
C PRO A 250 -9.56 -1.90 -38.94
N GLN A 251 -9.63 -3.14 -38.49
CA GLN A 251 -8.85 -4.26 -39.00
C GLN A 251 -9.81 -5.32 -39.49
N VAL A 252 -9.70 -5.72 -40.76
CA VAL A 252 -10.52 -6.80 -41.34
C VAL A 252 -9.63 -7.99 -41.61
N THR A 253 -10.00 -9.14 -41.06
CA THR A 253 -9.34 -10.44 -41.26
C THR A 253 -10.36 -11.47 -41.74
N TRP A 254 -9.89 -12.62 -42.22
CA TRP A 254 -10.75 -13.69 -42.69
C TRP A 254 -10.10 -15.07 -42.53
N SER A 255 -10.92 -16.12 -42.56
CA SER A 255 -10.46 -17.50 -42.46
C SER A 255 -9.89 -18.01 -43.80
N GLY A 256 -8.61 -18.37 -43.82
CA GLY A 256 -7.93 -19.04 -44.95
C GLY A 256 -7.13 -18.12 -45.85
N ASP A 257 -5.94 -18.56 -46.26
CA ASP A 257 -4.97 -17.74 -47.02
C ASP A 257 -5.41 -17.44 -48.46
N SER A 258 -6.22 -18.32 -49.05
CA SER A 258 -6.76 -18.18 -50.41
C SER A 258 -7.93 -17.18 -50.51
N ALA A 259 -8.42 -16.66 -49.39
CA ALA A 259 -9.56 -15.74 -49.34
C ALA A 259 -9.31 -14.37 -50.00
N LYS A 260 -8.04 -13.92 -50.10
CA LYS A 260 -7.67 -12.70 -50.85
C LYS A 260 -8.07 -12.78 -52.34
N LYS A 261 -8.14 -14.00 -52.91
CA LYS A 261 -8.60 -14.22 -54.28
C LYS A 261 -10.11 -14.03 -54.43
N TYR A 262 -10.87 -14.17 -53.34
CA TYR A 262 -12.33 -14.20 -53.36
C TYR A 262 -12.99 -12.99 -52.70
N ALA A 263 -12.24 -12.25 -51.88
CA ALA A 263 -12.69 -11.04 -51.22
C ALA A 263 -11.59 -9.97 -51.18
N SER A 264 -11.98 -8.71 -51.39
CA SER A 264 -11.08 -7.56 -51.23
C SER A 264 -11.71 -6.50 -50.33
N VAL A 265 -10.88 -5.86 -49.51
CA VAL A 265 -11.30 -4.79 -48.59
C VAL A 265 -10.69 -3.48 -49.05
N LYS A 266 -11.51 -2.43 -49.06
CA LYS A 266 -11.07 -1.06 -49.34
C LYS A 266 -11.49 -0.16 -48.19
N THR A 267 -10.53 0.57 -47.66
CA THR A 267 -10.73 1.63 -46.67
C THR A 267 -10.46 2.98 -47.34
N THR A 268 -11.37 3.94 -47.19
CA THR A 268 -11.21 5.30 -47.75
C THR A 268 -10.60 6.26 -46.73
N LYS A 269 -10.16 7.45 -47.20
CA LYS A 269 -9.70 8.55 -46.32
C LYS A 269 -10.77 9.00 -45.31
N SER A 270 -12.06 8.83 -45.63
CA SER A 270 -13.19 9.09 -44.72
C SER A 270 -13.47 7.96 -43.71
N GLY A 271 -12.63 6.90 -43.68
CA GLY A 271 -12.79 5.72 -42.84
C GLY A 271 -13.97 4.83 -43.20
N LYS A 272 -14.49 4.97 -44.42
CA LYS A 272 -15.48 4.03 -44.96
C LYS A 272 -14.76 2.72 -45.29
N VAL A 273 -15.24 1.62 -44.72
CA VAL A 273 -14.70 0.28 -44.96
C VAL A 273 -15.72 -0.51 -45.78
N THR A 274 -15.27 -1.01 -46.92
CA THR A 274 -16.10 -1.82 -47.82
C THR A 274 -15.40 -3.12 -48.17
N ILE A 275 -16.16 -4.20 -48.25
CA ILE A 275 -15.69 -5.51 -48.71
C ILE A 275 -16.41 -5.84 -50.02
N ARG A 276 -15.68 -6.37 -51.01
CA ARG A 276 -16.22 -6.89 -52.25
C ARG A 276 -15.95 -8.39 -52.33
N THR A 277 -16.99 -9.18 -52.59
CA THR A 277 -16.95 -10.64 -52.68
C THR A 277 -17.30 -11.11 -54.10
N THR A 278 -16.76 -12.25 -54.52
CA THR A 278 -16.84 -12.76 -55.92
C THR A 278 -17.88 -13.88 -56.13
N GLY A 279 -18.73 -14.20 -55.15
CA GLY A 279 -19.70 -15.31 -55.23
C GLY A 279 -19.09 -16.69 -54.91
N ARG A 280 -17.77 -16.84 -55.02
CA ARG A 280 -17.01 -18.03 -54.59
C ARG A 280 -16.54 -17.97 -53.13
N ALA A 281 -16.77 -16.84 -52.45
CA ALA A 281 -16.46 -16.65 -51.04
C ALA A 281 -17.49 -17.31 -50.08
N LYS A 282 -18.30 -18.26 -50.56
CA LYS A 282 -19.30 -18.96 -49.74
C LYS A 282 -18.58 -19.67 -48.59
N LYS A 283 -19.07 -19.50 -47.36
CA LYS A 283 -18.44 -20.00 -46.11
C LYS A 283 -17.19 -19.25 -45.62
N LEU A 284 -16.80 -18.14 -46.23
CA LEU A 284 -15.72 -17.30 -45.71
C LEU A 284 -16.14 -16.66 -44.37
N ARG A 285 -15.37 -16.86 -43.29
CA ARG A 285 -15.54 -16.10 -42.06
C ARG A 285 -14.76 -14.81 -42.18
N VAL A 286 -15.44 -13.67 -42.06
CA VAL A 286 -14.85 -12.33 -42.10
C VAL A 286 -14.99 -11.72 -40.72
N THR A 287 -13.89 -11.23 -40.16
CA THR A 287 -13.83 -10.63 -38.84
C THR A 287 -13.43 -9.17 -38.97
N LEU A 288 -14.24 -8.26 -38.42
CA LEU A 288 -13.87 -6.85 -38.24
C LEU A 288 -13.56 -6.61 -36.77
N THR A 289 -12.36 -6.12 -36.50
CA THR A 289 -11.96 -5.62 -35.19
C THR A 289 -11.79 -4.11 -35.26
N LEU A 290 -12.47 -3.39 -34.36
CA LEU A 290 -12.34 -1.95 -34.18
C LEU A 290 -11.56 -1.70 -32.91
N ARG A 291 -10.45 -0.95 -33.00
CA ARG A 291 -9.57 -0.66 -31.87
C ARG A 291 -9.40 0.84 -31.63
N ALA A 292 -9.25 1.22 -30.36
CA ALA A 292 -8.72 2.52 -29.95
C ALA A 292 -7.75 2.30 -28.78
N LYS A 293 -6.68 3.09 -28.73
CA LYS A 293 -5.67 3.01 -27.66
C LYS A 293 -6.24 3.56 -26.35
N ALA A 294 -5.66 3.20 -25.22
CA ALA A 294 -5.97 3.87 -23.96
C ALA A 294 -5.67 5.40 -24.06
N THR A 295 -6.40 6.19 -23.29
CA THR A 295 -6.05 7.60 -23.00
C THR A 295 -5.78 7.74 -21.51
N ALA A 296 -5.29 8.91 -21.08
CA ALA A 296 -5.08 9.22 -19.67
C ALA A 296 -6.35 9.05 -18.81
N THR A 297 -7.54 9.15 -19.40
CA THR A 297 -8.83 9.13 -18.67
C THR A 297 -9.74 7.96 -19.04
N HIS A 298 -9.39 7.16 -20.06
CA HIS A 298 -10.24 6.08 -20.55
C HIS A 298 -9.48 4.83 -20.98
N GLN A 299 -10.02 3.65 -20.64
CA GLN A 299 -9.48 2.32 -20.98
C GLN A 299 -9.40 2.07 -22.50
N PRO A 300 -8.58 1.14 -23.01
CA PRO A 300 -8.56 0.82 -24.44
C PRO A 300 -9.91 0.27 -24.93
N TYR A 301 -10.29 0.59 -26.17
CA TYR A 301 -11.50 0.07 -26.80
C TYR A 301 -11.19 -1.06 -27.78
N ALA A 302 -11.91 -2.18 -27.67
CA ALA A 302 -11.91 -3.23 -28.67
C ALA A 302 -13.34 -3.76 -28.90
N LYS A 303 -13.78 -3.78 -30.15
CA LYS A 303 -15.03 -4.45 -30.56
C LYS A 303 -14.78 -5.32 -31.77
N THR A 304 -15.10 -6.60 -31.64
CA THR A 304 -14.97 -7.59 -32.72
C THR A 304 -16.35 -8.01 -33.20
N THR A 305 -16.51 -8.16 -34.51
CA THR A 305 -17.72 -8.71 -35.11
C THR A 305 -17.32 -9.64 -36.25
N THR A 306 -17.88 -10.84 -36.22
CA THR A 306 -17.58 -11.90 -37.19
C THR A 306 -18.83 -12.21 -37.99
N TRP A 307 -18.69 -12.29 -39.30
CA TRP A 307 -19.75 -12.72 -40.22
C TRP A 307 -19.30 -13.98 -40.95
N LEU A 308 -20.26 -14.88 -41.18
CA LEU A 308 -20.14 -15.90 -42.20
C LEU A 308 -20.78 -15.37 -43.49
N VAL A 309 -20.04 -15.40 -44.61
CA VAL A 309 -20.60 -15.03 -45.91
C VAL A 309 -21.67 -16.04 -46.29
N LYS A 310 -22.94 -15.60 -46.25
CA LYS A 310 -24.11 -16.42 -46.59
C LYS A 310 -24.15 -16.66 -48.09
N SER A 311 -24.53 -17.88 -48.46
CA SER A 311 -24.71 -18.36 -49.83
C SER A 311 -25.81 -17.62 -50.58
#